data_AF-H8Z599-F1
#
_entry.id   AF-H8Z599-F1
#
_cell.length_a   1.000
_cell.length_b   1.000
_cell.length_c   1.000
_cell.angle_alpha   90.00
_cell.angle_beta   90.00
_cell.angle_gamma   90.00
#
_symmetry.space_group_name_H-M   'P 1'
#
loop_
_entity.id
_entity.type
_entity.pdbx_description
1 polymer ?
#
loop_
_entity_poly.entity_id
_entity_poly.type
_entity_poly.pdbx_seq_one_letter_code
_entity_poly.pdbx_strand_id
1 'polypeptide(L)' 'MMISWHPQAWEDYLYWQQEDKRILKRVNALVKDVQRNPFEGIGKPEPLKHEWSGFWSRRINDEHRLVYTYQDGHA' A
#
# COMPACT_ATOMS: atom_id res chain seq x y z
N MET A 1 -6.64 -11.49 -8.14
CA MET A 1 -6.85 -10.25 -7.35
C MET A 1 -6.41 -9.07 -8.20
N MET A 2 -7.28 -8.07 -8.38
CA MET A 2 -6.98 -6.87 -9.16
C MET A 2 -6.27 -5.84 -8.27
N ILE A 3 -5.27 -5.15 -8.80
CA ILE A 3 -4.66 -3.98 -8.15
C ILE A 3 -5.07 -2.75 -8.96
N SER A 4 -5.67 -1.77 -8.29
CA SER A 4 -5.96 -0.45 -8.84
C SER A 4 -5.10 0.60 -8.14
N TRP A 5 -4.65 1.59 -8.91
CA TRP A 5 -3.85 2.70 -8.40
C TRP A 5 -4.64 3.99 -8.51
N HIS A 6 -4.60 4.81 -7.47
CA HIS A 6 -4.92 6.23 -7.63
C HIS A 6 -3.88 6.88 -8.55
N PRO A 7 -4.23 7.86 -9.41
CA PRO A 7 -3.27 8.48 -10.34
C PRO A 7 -1.98 8.95 -9.66
N GLN A 8 -2.09 9.66 -8.53
CA GLN A 8 -0.92 10.09 -7.74
C GLN A 8 -0.07 8.90 -7.26
N ALA A 9 -0.69 7.82 -6.79
CA ALA A 9 0.04 6.65 -6.31
C ALA A 9 0.76 5.92 -7.45
N TRP A 10 0.21 5.97 -8.67
CA TRP A 10 0.88 5.44 -9.86
C TRP A 10 2.10 6.29 -10.24
N GLU A 11 1.98 7.61 -10.21
CA GLU A 11 3.11 8.52 -10.44
C GLU A 11 4.21 8.33 -9.41
N ASP A 12 3.87 8.26 -8.12
CA ASP A 12 4.83 8.00 -7.04
C ASP A 12 5.51 6.64 -7.23
N TYR A 13 4.75 5.62 -7.63
CA TYR A 13 5.29 4.29 -7.91
C TYR A 13 6.30 4.33 -9.07
N LEU A 14 5.99 5.04 -10.16
CA LEU A 14 6.90 5.22 -11.30
C LEU A 14 8.15 6.03 -10.92
N TYR A 15 7.99 7.09 -10.13
CA TYR A 15 9.10 7.89 -9.60
C TYR A 15 10.09 7.01 -8.83
N TRP A 16 9.60 6.17 -7.91
CA TRP A 16 10.47 5.27 -7.15
C TRP A 16 11.17 4.19 -8.00
N GLN A 17 10.67 3.87 -9.21
CA GLN A 17 11.40 2.99 -10.12
C GLN A 17 12.70 3.62 -10.63
N GLN A 18 12.72 4.93 -10.76
CA GLN A 18 13.85 5.69 -11.27
C GLN A 18 14.79 6.07 -10.12
N GLU A 19 14.26 6.55 -8.99
CA GLU A 19 15.11 7.16 -7.97
C GLU A 19 15.61 6.21 -6.87
N ASP A 20 14.75 5.37 -6.30
CA ASP A 20 15.17 4.45 -5.23
C ASP A 20 14.50 3.07 -5.32
N LYS A 21 15.27 2.14 -5.90
CA LYS A 21 14.86 0.73 -6.05
C LYS A 21 14.66 0.02 -4.71
N ARG A 22 15.21 0.51 -3.60
CA ARG A 22 14.96 -0.06 -2.25
C ARG A 22 13.55 0.27 -1.78
N ILE A 23 13.11 1.51 -1.96
CA ILE A 23 11.73 1.92 -1.70
C ILE A 23 10.77 1.15 -2.61
N LEU A 24 11.06 1.08 -3.92
CA LEU A 24 10.25 0.28 -4.85
C LEU A 24 10.12 -1.19 -4.39
N LYS A 25 11.23 -1.83 -4.03
CA LYS A 25 11.24 -3.22 -3.56
C LYS A 25 10.38 -3.38 -2.30
N ARG A 26 10.41 -2.39 -1.40
CA ARG A 26 9.60 -2.39 -0.18
C ARG A 26 8.11 -2.23 -0.49
N VAL A 27 7.74 -1.32 -1.39
CA VAL A 27 6.35 -1.15 -1.87
C VAL A 27 5.83 -2.46 -2.47
N ASN A 28 6.60 -3.10 -3.36
CA ASN A 28 6.23 -4.37 -3.97
C ASN A 28 6.05 -5.50 -2.96
N ALA A 29 6.90 -5.55 -1.93
CA ALA A 29 6.75 -6.51 -0.83
C ALA A 29 5.45 -6.27 -0.04
N LEU A 30 5.14 -5.00 0.26
CA LEU A 30 3.91 -4.63 0.98
C LEU A 30 2.66 -4.95 0.15
N VAL A 31 2.63 -4.59 -1.13
CA VAL A 31 1.51 -4.91 -2.04
C VAL A 31 1.27 -6.42 -2.07
N LYS A 32 2.32 -7.22 -2.24
CA LYS A 32 2.21 -8.68 -2.25
C LYS A 32 1.70 -9.26 -0.93
N ASP A 33 2.09 -8.67 0.20
CA ASP A 33 1.60 -9.09 1.52
C ASP A 33 0.14 -8.70 1.74
N VAL A 34 -0.27 -7.48 1.34
CA VAL A 34 -1.66 -7.01 1.38
C VAL A 34 -2.59 -7.96 0.62
N GLN A 35 -2.15 -8.49 -0.52
CA GLN A 35 -2.95 -9.44 -1.30
C GLN A 35 -3.22 -10.78 -0.58
N ARG A 36 -2.40 -11.13 0.43
CA ARG A 36 -2.51 -12.39 1.19
C ARG A 36 -3.10 -12.18 2.57
N ASN A 37 -2.67 -11.12 3.24
CA ASN A 37 -3.01 -10.76 4.61
C ASN A 37 -3.43 -9.28 4.63
N PRO A 38 -4.64 -8.92 4.18
CA PRO A 38 -5.01 -7.52 3.96
C PRO A 38 -4.87 -6.62 5.19
N PHE A 39 -5.08 -7.14 6.39
CA PHE A 39 -5.14 -6.35 7.63
C PHE A 39 -4.04 -6.70 8.65
N GLU A 40 -3.11 -7.58 8.28
CA GLU A 40 -2.04 -8.07 9.14
C GLU A 40 -0.72 -8.19 8.37
N GLY A 41 0.36 -8.57 9.06
CA GLY A 41 1.66 -8.83 8.44
C GLY A 41 2.61 -7.64 8.44
N ILE A 42 3.37 -7.49 7.36
CA ILE A 42 4.54 -6.60 7.36
C ILE A 42 4.15 -5.13 7.22
N GLY A 43 4.98 -4.26 7.82
CA GLY A 43 4.79 -2.81 7.74
C GLY A 43 3.86 -2.23 8.79
N LYS A 44 3.52 -2.97 9.85
CA LYS A 44 2.64 -2.51 10.95
C LYS A 44 1.32 -1.92 10.40
N PRO A 45 0.42 -2.77 9.88
CA PRO A 45 -0.85 -2.32 9.34
C PRO A 45 -1.66 -1.59 10.41
N GLU A 46 -2.12 -0.39 10.08
CA GLU A 46 -2.89 0.47 10.99
C GLU A 46 -4.15 0.98 10.24
N PRO A 47 -5.36 0.78 10.79
CA PRO A 47 -6.58 1.34 10.19
C PRO A 47 -6.61 2.85 10.38
N LEU A 48 -6.94 3.58 9.31
CA LEU A 48 -7.12 5.02 9.34
C LEU A 48 -8.52 5.41 9.84
N LYS A 49 -8.66 6.64 10.34
CA LYS A 49 -9.87 7.13 11.03
C LYS A 49 -10.50 8.30 10.29
N HIS A 50 -11.73 8.67 10.69
CA HIS A 50 -12.48 9.81 10.17
C HIS A 50 -12.72 9.70 8.65
N GLU A 51 -12.38 10.72 7.88
CA GLU A 51 -12.52 10.76 6.41
C GLU A 51 -11.79 9.60 5.69
N TRP A 52 -10.84 8.95 6.38
CA TRP A 52 -10.07 7.82 5.85
C TRP A 52 -10.54 6.47 6.41
N SER A 53 -11.72 6.43 7.02
CA SER A 53 -12.30 5.17 7.51
C SER A 53 -12.48 4.17 6.36
N GLY A 54 -12.01 2.94 6.54
CA GLY A 54 -11.96 1.92 5.48
C GLY A 54 -10.64 1.89 4.69
N PHE A 55 -9.74 2.84 4.92
CA PHE A 55 -8.36 2.78 4.46
C PHE A 55 -7.43 2.25 5.55
N TRP A 56 -6.30 1.72 5.09
CA TRP A 56 -5.23 1.15 5.89
C TRP A 56 -3.90 1.74 5.47
N SER A 57 -3.00 1.89 6.44
CA SER A 57 -1.65 2.38 6.25
C SER A 57 -0.63 1.31 6.63
N ARG A 58 0.42 1.16 5.82
CA ARG A 58 1.60 0.36 6.14
C ARG A 58 2.88 1.15 5.94
N ARG A 59 3.85 0.94 6.82
CA ARG A 59 5.16 1.59 6.83
C ARG A 59 6.05 1.04 5.71
N ILE A 60 6.40 1.93 4.78
CA ILE A 60 7.45 1.71 3.80
C ILE A 60 8.80 1.91 4.52
N ASN A 61 8.99 3.10 5.09
CA ASN A 61 10.08 3.46 6.00
C ASN A 61 9.51 4.36 7.12
N ASP A 62 10.33 5.17 7.78
CA ASP A 62 9.87 6.05 8.86
C ASP A 62 8.96 7.18 8.36
N GLU A 63 9.17 7.64 7.12
CA GLU A 63 8.48 8.80 6.51
C GLU A 63 7.29 8.39 5.62
N HIS A 64 7.51 7.46 4.69
CA HIS A 64 6.55 7.09 3.67
C HIS A 64 5.62 5.95 4.11
N ARG A 65 4.38 6.00 3.63
CA ARG A 65 3.33 4.99 3.90
C ARG A 65 2.71 4.52 2.60
N LEU A 66 2.42 3.22 2.54
CA LEU A 66 1.48 2.68 1.58
C LEU A 66 0.09 2.79 2.19
N VAL A 67 -0.76 3.63 1.60
CA VAL A 67 -2.17 3.75 1.97
C VAL A 67 -3.01 2.99 0.94
N TYR A 68 -3.91 2.12 1.40
CA TYR A 68 -4.73 1.27 0.55
C TYR A 68 -6.09 0.98 1.17
N THR A 69 -7.01 0.48 0.35
CA THR A 69 -8.24 -0.18 0.81
C THR A 69 -8.30 -1.58 0.21
N TYR A 70 -9.11 -2.46 0.79
CA TYR A 70 -9.30 -3.84 0.33
C TYR A 70 -10.78 -4.11 0.18
N GLN A 71 -11.16 -4.58 -1.01
CA GLN A 71 -12.51 -5.04 -1.30
C GLN A 71 -12.44 -6.51 -1.68
N ASP A 72 -13.17 -7.34 -0.94
CA ASP A 72 -13.31 -8.74 -1.31
C ASP A 72 -14.23 -8.86 -2.53
N GLY A 73 -13.86 -9.70 -3.49
CA GLY A 73 -14.53 -9.79 -4.80
C GLY A 73 -15.90 -10.47 -4.77
N HIS A 74 -16.53 -10.56 -3.60
CA HIS A 74 -17.85 -11.15 -3.44
C HIS A 74 -18.94 -10.09 -3.64
N ALA A 75 -19.40 -10.00 -4.89
CA ALA A 75 -20.73 -9.53 -5.23
C ALA A 75 -21.60 -10.74 -5.59
#